data_AF-A0A8J5D0I3-F1
#
_entry.id   AF-A0A8J5D0I3-F1
#
_cell.length_a   1.000
_cell.length_b   1.000
_cell.length_c   1.000
_cell.angle_alpha   90.00
_cell.angle_beta   90.00
_cell.angle_gamma   90.00
#
_symmetry.space_group_name_H-M   'P 1'
#
loop_
_entity.id
_entity.type
_entity.pdbx_description
1 polymer ?
#
loop_
_entity_poly.entity_id
_entity_poly.type
_entity_poly.pdbx_seq_one_letter_code
_entity_poly.pdbx_strand_id
1 'polypeptide(L)'
;MTIRTEEFDEVTGLPIILSNVTIYANLNFMIHGNGAQFSLRRVSCRQYRHGWSVFYTGRGVERQVRVKSLVGDTNDHLEAAASMLDALVNHGVKDEVGLVATFPAEQLRLVSKPLHGRRYSSFLLRNAVVWDRKSPKLYRMMQNCAQFCLPHPRTLRRLTSALRMASGLDGATMTYLRMRVARVGHNSLGRDGRHPEFILNLYSADEDRIYTMYDTVHIFKNMYYGLLKHKTLTVPPFTSSENPSQLKVNFSHLTKLYNMERGHPGKLAFKLTDKVLKPSALERVNVGLAASATHESTCKALRHFAAQA
;
A
#
# COMPACT_ATOMS: atom_id res chain seq x y z
N MET A 1 -35.97 2.72 40.73
CA MET A 1 -37.33 2.83 40.15
C MET A 1 -37.23 2.37 38.71
N THR A 2 -38.17 1.56 38.24
CA THR A 2 -38.13 1.01 36.88
C THR A 2 -39.45 1.30 36.19
N ILE A 3 -39.40 1.89 35.00
CA ILE A 3 -40.57 2.22 34.17
C ILE A 3 -40.45 1.39 32.90
N ARG A 4 -41.48 0.63 32.56
CA ARG A 4 -41.52 -0.21 31.36
C ARG A 4 -42.66 0.25 30.46
N THR A 5 -42.39 0.26 29.16
CA THR A 5 -43.42 0.39 28.12
C THR A 5 -43.51 -0.93 27.38
N GLU A 6 -44.68 -1.54 27.39
CA GLU A 6 -44.95 -2.85 26.81
C GLU A 6 -46.03 -2.69 25.73
N GLU A 7 -45.85 -3.35 24.60
CA GLU A 7 -46.90 -3.58 23.60
C GLU A 7 -47.20 -5.08 23.56
N PHE A 8 -48.44 -5.45 23.29
CA PHE A 8 -48.80 -6.86 23.12
C PHE A 8 -48.57 -7.26 21.68
N ASP A 9 -47.84 -8.36 21.48
CA ASP A 9 -47.75 -9.01 20.18
C ASP A 9 -49.13 -9.54 19.79
N GLU A 10 -49.68 -9.07 18.67
CA GLU A 10 -51.00 -9.48 18.17
C GLU A 10 -51.05 -10.98 17.84
N VAL A 11 -49.90 -11.61 17.56
CA VAL A 11 -49.82 -13.02 17.15
C VAL A 11 -49.62 -13.96 18.34
N THR A 12 -48.78 -13.58 19.30
CA THR A 12 -48.43 -14.46 20.44
C THR A 12 -49.15 -14.08 21.74
N GLY A 13 -49.76 -12.90 21.82
CA GLY A 13 -50.40 -12.36 23.02
C GLY A 13 -49.41 -12.06 24.16
N LEU A 14 -48.10 -12.16 23.90
CA LEU A 14 -47.07 -11.91 24.90
C LEU A 14 -46.68 -10.42 24.93
N PRO A 15 -46.39 -9.86 26.11
CA PRO A 15 -45.91 -8.49 26.22
C PRO A 15 -44.48 -8.39 25.67
N ILE A 16 -44.29 -7.57 24.64
CA ILE A 16 -43.00 -7.15 24.11
C ILE A 16 -42.58 -5.88 24.84
N ILE A 17 -41.47 -5.94 25.56
CA ILE A 17 -40.87 -4.77 26.20
C ILE A 17 -40.24 -3.90 25.10
N LEU A 18 -40.91 -2.80 24.75
CA LEU A 18 -40.39 -1.81 23.80
C LEU A 18 -39.27 -0.98 24.41
N SER A 19 -39.46 -0.59 25.68
CA SER A 19 -38.45 0.15 26.41
C SER A 19 -38.54 -0.07 27.91
N ASN A 20 -37.40 0.03 28.57
CA ASN A 20 -37.24 -0.10 30.01
C ASN A 20 -36.28 0.98 30.51
N VAL A 21 -36.77 1.86 31.38
CA VAL A 21 -36.00 2.90 32.05
C VAL A 21 -35.76 2.51 33.50
N THR A 22 -34.50 2.34 33.88
CA THR A 22 -34.09 2.07 35.27
C THR A 22 -33.40 3.30 35.85
N ILE A 23 -33.98 3.88 36.91
CA ILE A 23 -33.46 5.05 37.63
C ILE A 23 -32.84 4.58 38.96
N TYR A 24 -31.55 4.89 39.13
CA TYR A 24 -30.73 4.57 40.29
C TYR A 24 -30.80 5.64 41.38
N ALA A 25 -30.39 5.28 42.60
CA ALA A 25 -30.43 6.16 43.77
C ALA A 25 -29.56 7.43 43.62
N ASN A 26 -28.52 7.38 42.79
CA ASN A 26 -27.65 8.50 42.46
C ASN A 26 -28.21 9.42 41.35
N LEU A 27 -29.48 9.25 40.98
CA LEU A 27 -30.15 9.95 39.88
C LEU A 27 -29.52 9.68 38.50
N ASN A 28 -28.72 8.63 38.37
CA ASN A 28 -28.38 8.11 37.05
C ASN A 28 -29.53 7.26 36.55
N PHE A 29 -29.71 7.20 35.23
CA PHE A 29 -30.68 6.32 34.62
C PHE A 29 -30.06 5.53 33.47
N MET A 30 -30.60 4.33 33.23
CA MET A 30 -30.33 3.49 32.07
C MET A 30 -31.62 3.31 31.29
N ILE A 31 -31.53 3.38 29.96
CA ILE A 31 -32.65 3.11 29.06
C ILE A 31 -32.26 1.92 28.19
N HIS A 32 -33.11 0.91 28.17
CA HIS A 32 -33.10 -0.15 27.17
C HIS A 32 -34.26 0.12 26.22
N GLY A 33 -34.02 0.13 24.92
CA GLY A 33 -35.09 0.29 23.93
C GLY A 33 -34.67 -0.30 22.58
N ASN A 34 -35.58 -1.03 21.93
CA ASN A 34 -35.34 -1.66 20.61
C ASN A 34 -34.03 -2.47 20.52
N GLY A 35 -33.71 -3.25 21.55
CA GLY A 35 -32.50 -4.08 21.60
C GLY A 35 -31.18 -3.33 21.83
N ALA A 36 -31.21 -2.00 21.97
CA ALA A 36 -30.05 -1.18 22.29
C ALA A 36 -30.08 -0.72 23.75
N GLN A 37 -28.91 -0.72 24.40
CA GLN A 37 -28.72 -0.13 25.72
C GLN A 37 -28.10 1.27 25.58
N PHE A 38 -28.80 2.28 26.09
CA PHE A 38 -28.33 3.66 26.12
C PHE A 38 -27.76 3.97 27.50
N SER A 39 -26.52 4.48 27.55
CA SER A 39 -25.70 4.55 28.78
C SER A 39 -25.97 5.77 29.66
N LEU A 40 -25.48 5.66 30.90
CA LEU A 40 -25.75 6.52 32.07
C LEU A 40 -25.56 8.02 31.81
N ARG A 41 -26.65 8.79 31.87
CA ARG A 41 -26.60 10.25 32.02
C ARG A 41 -26.99 10.64 33.45
N ARG A 42 -26.21 11.54 34.06
CA ARG A 42 -26.54 12.18 35.34
C ARG A 42 -27.59 13.26 35.06
N VAL A 43 -28.70 13.27 35.79
CA VAL A 43 -29.72 14.34 35.68
C VAL A 43 -29.10 15.64 36.19
N SER A 44 -28.50 16.44 35.32
CA SER A 44 -28.15 17.82 35.61
C SER A 44 -29.33 18.70 35.27
N CYS A 45 -29.77 19.50 36.24
CA CYS A 45 -30.80 20.51 36.05
C CYS A 45 -30.32 21.53 35.00
N ARG A 46 -30.75 21.37 33.75
CA ARG A 46 -30.75 22.43 32.74
C ARG A 46 -31.85 22.14 31.73
N GLN A 47 -32.72 23.13 31.54
CA GLN A 47 -33.72 23.13 30.47
C GLN A 47 -33.03 22.86 29.14
N TYR A 48 -33.31 21.71 28.53
CA TYR A 48 -33.00 21.46 27.14
C TYR A 48 -34.26 21.67 26.31
N ARG A 49 -34.18 22.62 25.37
CA ARG A 49 -35.14 22.69 24.27
C ARG A 49 -34.92 21.45 23.40
N HIS A 50 -36.02 20.73 23.18
CA HIS A 50 -36.18 19.48 22.43
C HIS A 50 -35.85 18.18 23.19
N GLY A 51 -36.92 17.56 23.71
CA GLY A 51 -36.98 16.11 24.00
C GLY A 51 -37.26 15.74 25.44
N TRP A 52 -36.65 16.40 26.42
CA TRP A 52 -36.69 15.95 27.82
C TRP A 52 -36.86 17.10 28.81
N SER A 53 -37.85 16.99 29.70
CA SER A 53 -38.06 17.93 30.81
C SER A 53 -38.42 17.16 32.08
N VAL A 54 -37.53 17.20 33.08
CA VAL A 54 -37.81 16.68 34.42
C VAL A 54 -38.05 17.89 35.32
N PHE A 55 -39.28 18.03 35.83
CA PHE A 55 -39.64 19.10 36.75
C PHE A 55 -39.51 18.60 38.19
N TYR A 56 -38.89 19.40 39.05
CA TYR A 56 -38.96 19.25 40.49
C TYR A 56 -39.82 20.40 41.03
N THR A 57 -41.06 20.11 41.42
CA THR A 57 -41.84 21.02 42.27
C THR A 57 -41.58 20.64 43.72
N GLY A 58 -40.86 21.52 44.43
CA GLY A 58 -40.56 21.35 45.84
C GLY A 58 -41.82 21.56 46.68
N ARG A 59 -42.38 20.45 47.17
CA ARG A 59 -43.15 20.22 48.41
C ARG A 59 -44.31 19.26 48.11
N GLY A 60 -44.31 18.12 48.78
CA GLY A 60 -45.29 17.04 48.59
C GLY A 60 -44.73 15.93 47.70
N VAL A 61 -44.71 14.71 48.21
CA VAL A 61 -44.16 13.52 47.54
C VAL A 61 -45.13 13.08 46.44
N GLU A 62 -45.02 13.70 45.28
CA GLU A 62 -45.64 13.20 44.05
C GLU A 62 -44.58 13.25 42.94
N ARG A 63 -43.90 12.11 42.72
CA ARG A 63 -42.89 11.98 41.65
C ARG A 63 -43.60 11.68 40.33
N GLN A 64 -44.12 12.69 39.67
CA GLN A 64 -44.54 12.56 38.27
C GLN A 64 -43.33 12.73 37.35
N VAL A 65 -42.81 11.61 36.84
CA VAL A 65 -41.87 11.63 35.71
C VAL A 65 -42.70 11.56 34.43
N ARG A 66 -42.81 12.68 33.71
CA ARG A 66 -43.52 12.73 32.43
C ARG A 66 -42.52 12.45 31.29
N VAL A 67 -42.42 11.19 30.90
CA VAL A 67 -41.65 10.79 29.71
C VAL A 67 -42.51 11.09 28.48
N LYS A 68 -42.20 12.17 27.75
CA LYS A 68 -42.97 12.57 26.56
C LYS A 68 -42.61 11.79 25.30
N SER A 69 -41.40 11.23 25.24
CA SER A 69 -40.90 10.41 24.14
C SER A 69 -39.65 9.67 24.61
N LEU A 70 -39.53 8.39 24.26
CA LEU A 70 -38.36 7.52 24.53
C LEU A 70 -37.38 7.44 23.37
N VAL A 71 -37.57 8.27 22.34
CA VAL A 71 -36.74 8.22 21.14
C VAL A 71 -35.38 8.84 21.46
N GLY A 72 -34.32 8.04 21.35
CA GLY A 72 -32.94 8.49 21.52
C GLY A 72 -32.56 9.56 20.50
N ASP A 73 -31.64 10.46 20.87
CA ASP A 73 -31.10 11.42 19.90
C ASP A 73 -30.31 10.67 18.81
N THR A 74 -30.14 11.30 17.65
CA THR A 74 -29.35 10.75 16.53
C THR A 74 -27.94 10.38 16.98
N ASN A 75 -27.35 11.16 17.88
CA ASN A 75 -26.04 10.87 18.46
C ASN A 75 -26.05 9.62 19.36
N ASP A 76 -27.15 9.37 20.08
CA ASP A 76 -27.28 8.17 20.93
C ASP A 76 -27.38 6.91 20.06
N HIS A 77 -28.06 6.98 18.91
CA HIS A 77 -28.11 5.89 17.94
C HIS A 77 -26.74 5.63 17.27
N LEU A 78 -26.00 6.68 16.92
CA LEU A 78 -24.66 6.56 16.32
C LEU A 78 -23.66 5.91 17.29
N GLU A 79 -23.69 6.28 18.58
CA GLU A 79 -22.81 5.68 19.59
C GLU A 79 -23.21 4.24 19.93
N ALA A 80 -24.52 3.94 19.95
CA ALA A 80 -25.00 2.57 20.13
C ALA A 80 -24.52 1.66 18.97
N ALA A 81 -24.65 2.13 17.72
CA ALA A 81 -24.16 1.40 16.55
C ALA A 81 -22.63 1.22 16.56
N ALA A 82 -21.87 2.23 16.96
CA ALA A 82 -20.41 2.12 17.12
C ALA A 82 -20.03 1.10 18.20
N SER A 83 -20.77 1.07 19.32
CA SER A 83 -20.55 0.14 20.43
C SER A 83 -20.88 -1.32 20.04
N MET A 84 -21.90 -1.54 19.20
CA MET A 84 -22.20 -2.86 18.63
C MET A 84 -21.07 -3.35 17.71
N LEU A 85 -20.50 -2.47 16.89
CA LEU A 85 -19.34 -2.80 16.04
C LEU A 85 -18.09 -3.12 16.87
N ASP A 86 -17.84 -2.39 17.96
CA ASP A 86 -16.72 -2.68 18.86
C ASP A 86 -16.92 -4.02 19.60
N ALA A 87 -18.15 -4.40 19.94
CA ALA A 87 -18.43 -5.70 20.52
C ALA A 87 -18.01 -6.84 19.57
N LEU A 88 -18.24 -6.69 18.26
CA LEU A 88 -17.77 -7.67 17.26
C LEU A 88 -16.25 -7.84 17.27
N VAL A 89 -15.50 -6.76 17.51
CA VAL A 89 -14.03 -6.81 17.63
C VAL A 89 -13.62 -7.60 18.89
N ASN A 90 -14.34 -7.41 20.00
CA ASN A 90 -14.02 -8.03 21.28
C ASN A 90 -14.43 -9.51 21.38
N HIS A 91 -15.40 -9.97 20.58
CA HIS A 91 -15.90 -11.35 20.59
C HIS A 91 -15.01 -12.36 19.84
N GLY A 92 -13.76 -12.00 19.49
CA GLY A 92 -12.79 -12.94 18.94
C GLY A 92 -13.09 -13.38 17.50
N VAL A 93 -13.77 -12.53 16.73
CA VAL A 93 -13.95 -12.74 15.29
C VAL A 93 -12.59 -12.65 14.58
N LYS A 94 -12.42 -13.35 13.45
CA LYS A 94 -11.22 -13.30 12.60
C LYS A 94 -10.68 -11.87 12.47
N ASP A 95 -9.36 -11.70 12.59
CA ASP A 95 -8.67 -10.40 12.59
C ASP A 95 -9.10 -9.46 11.44
N GLU A 96 -9.37 -10.02 10.26
CA GLU A 96 -9.85 -9.26 9.09
C GLU A 96 -11.18 -8.54 9.35
N VAL A 97 -12.12 -9.22 10.02
CA VAL A 97 -13.45 -8.65 10.33
C VAL A 97 -13.32 -7.57 11.40
N GLY A 98 -12.42 -7.75 12.37
CA GLY A 98 -12.14 -6.75 13.40
C GLY A 98 -11.64 -5.43 12.81
N LEU A 99 -10.71 -5.49 11.84
CA LEU A 99 -10.22 -4.31 11.12
C LEU A 99 -11.31 -3.62 10.30
N VAL A 100 -12.18 -4.41 9.66
CA VAL A 100 -13.32 -3.88 8.89
C VAL A 100 -14.36 -3.22 9.79
N ALA A 101 -14.61 -3.75 11.00
CA ALA A 101 -15.57 -3.17 11.95
C ALA A 101 -15.04 -1.89 12.63
N THR A 102 -13.73 -1.82 12.86
CA THR A 102 -13.07 -0.68 13.54
C THR A 102 -13.24 0.62 12.76
N PHE A 103 -13.12 0.60 11.43
CA PHE A 103 -13.20 1.81 10.62
C PHE A 103 -14.59 2.47 10.65
N PRO A 104 -15.70 1.78 10.35
CA PRO A 104 -17.05 2.32 10.45
C PRO A 104 -17.41 2.77 11.87
N ALA A 105 -17.00 2.02 12.91
CA ALA A 105 -17.22 2.41 14.30
C ALA A 105 -16.61 3.80 14.60
N GLU A 106 -15.38 4.04 14.13
CA GLU A 106 -14.75 5.35 14.24
C GLU A 106 -15.46 6.43 13.39
N GLN A 107 -15.91 6.10 12.18
CA GLN A 107 -16.65 7.05 11.32
C GLN A 107 -17.94 7.53 12.00
N LEU A 108 -18.72 6.63 12.59
CA LEU A 108 -19.97 6.98 13.30
C LEU A 108 -19.70 7.96 14.45
N ARG A 109 -18.66 7.71 15.25
CA ARG A 109 -18.24 8.59 16.36
C ARG A 109 -17.73 9.94 15.89
N LEU A 110 -17.10 10.01 14.72
CA LEU A 110 -16.57 11.26 14.16
C LEU A 110 -17.67 12.14 13.56
N VAL A 111 -18.73 11.53 13.01
CA VAL A 111 -19.89 12.25 12.46
C VAL A 111 -20.62 13.02 13.56
N SER A 112 -20.78 12.43 14.75
CA SER A 112 -21.37 13.10 15.93
C SER A 112 -20.57 14.30 16.46
N LYS A 113 -19.33 14.50 15.98
CA LYS A 113 -18.44 15.59 16.43
C LYS A 113 -18.37 16.71 15.40
N PRO A 114 -18.34 17.99 15.85
CA PRO A 114 -18.10 19.12 14.96
C PRO A 114 -16.72 19.01 14.33
N LEU A 115 -16.55 19.57 13.12
CA LEU A 115 -15.33 19.44 12.30
C LEU A 115 -14.02 19.66 13.08
N HIS A 116 -13.98 20.69 13.93
CA HIS A 116 -12.80 21.06 14.72
C HIS A 116 -12.63 20.24 16.01
N GLY A 117 -13.67 19.54 16.48
CA GLY A 117 -13.62 18.68 17.66
C GLY A 117 -13.27 17.22 17.34
N ARG A 118 -13.07 16.88 16.07
CA ARG A 118 -12.74 15.52 15.62
C ARG A 118 -11.32 15.14 16.02
N ARG A 119 -11.20 14.02 16.75
CA ARG A 119 -9.93 13.38 17.10
C ARG A 119 -9.86 12.04 16.39
N TYR A 120 -8.87 11.90 15.50
CA TYR A 120 -8.66 10.70 14.70
C TYR A 120 -7.74 9.73 15.43
N SER A 121 -8.04 8.43 15.34
CA SER A 121 -7.22 7.36 15.88
C SER A 121 -5.88 7.25 15.12
N SER A 122 -4.90 6.60 15.77
CA SER A 122 -3.63 6.28 15.11
C SER A 122 -3.81 5.36 13.90
N PHE A 123 -4.79 4.45 13.96
CA PHE A 123 -5.15 3.55 12.86
C PHE A 123 -5.65 4.33 11.64
N LEU A 124 -6.64 5.21 11.81
CA LEU A 124 -7.18 6.02 10.73
C LEU A 124 -6.14 7.00 10.18
N LEU A 125 -5.30 7.60 11.03
CA LEU A 125 -4.22 8.48 10.59
C LEU A 125 -3.18 7.75 9.73
N ARG A 126 -2.77 6.53 10.10
CA ARG A 126 -1.84 5.72 9.30
C ARG A 126 -2.42 5.40 7.93
N ASN A 127 -3.67 4.93 7.89
CA ASN A 127 -4.35 4.61 6.64
C ASN A 127 -4.54 5.86 5.76
N ALA A 128 -4.92 6.99 6.36
CA ALA A 128 -5.05 8.26 5.65
C ALA A 128 -3.72 8.72 5.03
N VAL A 129 -2.58 8.55 5.72
CA VAL A 129 -1.26 8.81 5.13
C VAL A 129 -1.00 7.90 3.94
N VAL A 130 -1.26 6.59 4.05
CA VAL A 130 -1.06 5.64 2.95
C VAL A 130 -1.93 6.02 1.74
N TRP A 131 -3.21 6.33 1.96
CA TRP A 131 -4.13 6.74 0.91
C TRP A 131 -3.70 8.04 0.23
N ASP A 132 -3.31 9.07 0.99
CA ASP A 132 -2.80 10.33 0.44
C ASP A 132 -1.50 10.14 -0.35
N ARG A 133 -0.61 9.23 0.09
CA ARG A 133 0.65 8.94 -0.63
C ARG A 133 0.46 8.11 -1.89
N LYS A 134 -0.51 7.17 -1.91
CA LYS A 134 -0.81 6.34 -3.08
C LYS A 134 -1.59 7.12 -4.14
N SER A 135 -2.58 7.92 -3.74
CA SER A 135 -3.37 8.74 -4.66
C SER A 135 -3.91 10.00 -3.98
N PRO A 136 -3.16 11.12 -4.01
CA PRO A 136 -3.57 12.37 -3.37
C PRO A 136 -4.89 12.94 -3.94
N LYS A 137 -5.16 12.70 -5.24
CA LYS A 137 -6.38 13.17 -5.90
C LYS A 137 -7.61 12.42 -5.38
N LEU A 138 -7.52 11.09 -5.30
CA LEU A 138 -8.59 10.25 -4.75
C LEU A 138 -8.83 10.59 -3.27
N TYR A 139 -7.76 10.79 -2.49
CA TYR A 139 -7.88 11.17 -1.09
C TYR A 139 -8.66 12.48 -0.91
N ARG A 140 -8.36 13.53 -1.70
CA ARG A 140 -9.11 14.79 -1.67
C ARG A 140 -10.56 14.61 -2.10
N MET A 141 -10.82 13.76 -3.09
CA MET A 141 -12.19 13.46 -3.53
C MET A 141 -12.98 12.78 -2.40
N MET A 142 -12.42 11.77 -1.74
CA MET A 142 -13.03 11.09 -0.59
C MET A 142 -13.24 12.02 0.60
N GLN A 143 -12.32 12.96 0.82
CA GLN A 143 -12.47 13.97 1.87
C GLN A 143 -13.63 14.94 1.57
N ASN A 144 -13.82 15.29 0.29
CA ASN A 144 -14.82 16.28 -0.13
C ASN A 144 -16.23 15.68 -0.32
N CYS A 145 -16.38 14.37 -0.53
CA CYS A 145 -17.67 13.75 -0.82
C CYS A 145 -18.61 13.63 0.40
N ALA A 146 -18.21 14.15 1.59
CA ALA A 146 -18.95 14.08 2.86
C ALA A 146 -19.27 12.66 3.37
N GLN A 147 -18.92 11.61 2.63
CA GLN A 147 -19.13 10.20 3.02
C GLN A 147 -18.17 9.73 4.11
N PHE A 148 -17.00 10.36 4.20
CA PHE A 148 -15.97 9.98 5.16
C PHE A 148 -15.49 11.17 5.98
N CYS A 149 -15.38 10.96 7.30
CA CYS A 149 -14.72 11.86 8.22
C CYS A 149 -13.20 11.62 8.17
N LEU A 150 -12.53 12.22 7.18
CA LEU A 150 -11.09 12.10 6.98
C LEU A 150 -10.30 13.34 7.43
N PRO A 151 -9.06 13.18 7.94
CA PRO A 151 -8.21 14.28 8.32
C PRO A 151 -7.78 15.12 7.10
N HIS A 152 -7.63 16.42 7.30
CA HIS A 152 -7.19 17.30 6.22
C HIS A 152 -5.74 16.98 5.77
N PRO A 153 -5.38 17.09 4.48
CA PRO A 153 -4.01 16.83 4.00
C PRO A 153 -2.92 17.68 4.68
N ARG A 154 -3.29 18.84 5.23
CA ARG A 154 -2.39 19.65 6.08
C ARG A 154 -2.01 18.91 7.38
N THR A 155 -2.97 18.25 8.02
CA THR A 155 -2.76 17.44 9.22
C THR A 155 -1.83 16.26 8.91
N LEU A 156 -2.05 15.59 7.78
CA LEU A 156 -1.19 14.49 7.33
C LEU A 156 0.24 14.95 7.05
N ARG A 157 0.41 16.08 6.35
CA ARG A 157 1.74 16.65 6.10
C ARG A 157 2.48 16.98 7.39
N ARG A 158 1.80 17.59 8.37
CA ARG A 158 2.37 17.88 9.70
C ARG A 158 2.76 16.61 10.46
N LEU A 159 1.97 15.54 10.34
CA LEU A 159 2.31 14.25 10.94
C LEU A 159 3.58 13.67 10.29
N THR A 160 3.67 13.71 8.97
CA THR A 160 4.81 13.16 8.23
C THR A 160 6.06 14.03 8.28
N SER A 161 5.97 15.33 8.57
CA SER A 161 7.13 16.22 8.61
C SER A 161 8.10 15.92 9.75
N ALA A 162 7.63 15.25 10.81
CA ALA A 162 8.48 14.76 11.88
C ALA A 162 9.42 13.63 11.42
N LEU A 163 9.05 12.91 10.36
CA LEU A 163 9.85 11.87 9.73
C LEU A 163 10.82 12.52 8.73
N ARG A 164 11.82 13.24 9.23
CA ARG A 164 12.91 13.74 8.38
C ARG A 164 13.77 12.55 7.97
N MET A 165 13.72 12.16 6.69
CA MET A 165 14.73 11.27 6.14
C MET A 165 16.02 12.07 6.00
N ALA A 166 17.01 11.80 6.83
CA ALA A 166 18.36 12.29 6.58
C ALA A 166 18.83 11.63 5.27
N SER A 167 19.03 12.44 4.23
CA SER A 167 19.58 11.96 2.97
C SER A 167 21.10 11.91 3.07
N GLY A 168 21.68 10.74 2.85
CA GLY A 168 23.13 10.53 2.84
C GLY A 168 23.65 9.80 4.09
N LEU A 169 24.94 9.53 4.07
CA LEU A 169 25.67 9.02 5.23
C LEU A 169 26.00 10.19 6.16
N ASP A 170 26.09 9.93 7.46
CA ASP A 170 26.43 10.97 8.42
C ASP A 170 27.81 11.60 8.10
N GLY A 171 28.06 12.82 8.58
CA GLY A 171 29.30 13.56 8.28
C GLY A 171 30.58 12.86 8.75
N ALA A 172 30.52 12.09 9.84
CA ALA A 172 31.65 11.33 10.36
C ALA A 172 31.94 10.10 9.47
N THR A 173 30.90 9.39 9.06
CA THR A 173 30.94 8.29 8.11
C THR A 173 31.43 8.76 6.74
N MET A 174 30.99 9.92 6.25
CA MET A 174 31.51 10.50 5.00
C MET A 174 32.99 10.90 5.11
N THR A 175 33.43 11.44 6.25
CA THR A 175 34.83 11.82 6.47
C THR A 175 35.74 10.59 6.53
N TYR A 176 35.28 9.55 7.24
CA TYR A 176 35.92 8.25 7.29
C TYR A 176 36.00 7.57 5.92
N LEU A 177 34.89 7.55 5.18
CA LEU A 177 34.86 7.01 3.82
C LEU A 177 35.75 7.82 2.88
N ARG A 178 35.83 9.15 2.98
CA ARG A 178 36.76 9.95 2.16
C ARG A 178 38.23 9.61 2.44
N MET A 179 38.61 9.47 3.72
CA MET A 179 39.95 9.06 4.11
C MET A 179 40.31 7.65 3.62
N ARG A 180 39.35 6.73 3.59
CA ARG A 180 39.56 5.34 3.13
C ARG A 180 39.43 5.17 1.62
N VAL A 181 38.50 5.87 0.97
CA VAL A 181 38.36 5.88 -0.50
C VAL A 181 39.58 6.52 -1.14
N ALA A 182 40.27 7.47 -0.50
CA ALA A 182 41.57 7.94 -0.98
C ALA A 182 42.63 6.80 -1.06
N ARG A 183 42.51 5.73 -0.25
CA ARG A 183 43.35 4.52 -0.35
C ARG A 183 42.86 3.52 -1.43
N VAL A 184 41.58 3.56 -1.80
CA VAL A 184 40.97 2.66 -2.81
C VAL A 184 40.90 3.33 -4.20
N GLY A 185 40.95 4.65 -4.25
CA GLY A 185 40.47 5.50 -5.34
C GLY A 185 41.49 5.86 -6.41
N HIS A 186 42.61 5.13 -6.52
CA HIS A 186 43.50 5.26 -7.68
C HIS A 186 43.66 3.97 -8.49
N ASN A 187 43.06 2.85 -8.07
CA ASN A 187 43.17 1.56 -8.78
C ASN A 187 41.87 0.72 -8.71
N SER A 188 40.68 1.34 -8.87
CA SER A 188 39.42 0.57 -8.95
C SER A 188 39.34 -0.29 -10.22
N LEU A 189 40.05 0.14 -11.26
CA LEU A 189 40.64 -0.75 -12.24
C LEU A 189 42.06 -0.97 -11.73
N GLY A 190 42.52 -2.21 -11.55
CA GLY A 190 43.88 -2.54 -11.12
C GLY A 190 44.94 -1.73 -11.87
N ARG A 191 46.20 -1.79 -11.44
CA ARG A 191 47.30 -0.99 -12.04
C ARG A 191 47.44 -1.16 -13.57
N ASP A 192 46.81 -2.20 -14.14
CA ASP A 192 46.74 -2.58 -15.55
C ASP A 192 45.44 -2.16 -16.27
N GLY A 193 44.53 -1.42 -15.60
CA GLY A 193 43.24 -1.04 -16.14
C GLY A 193 42.20 -2.18 -16.15
N ARG A 194 42.48 -3.32 -15.50
CA ARG A 194 41.53 -4.45 -15.40
C ARG A 194 40.70 -4.36 -14.15
N HIS A 195 39.42 -4.72 -14.24
CA HIS A 195 38.57 -4.78 -13.05
C HIS A 195 39.09 -5.86 -12.09
N PRO A 196 39.34 -5.54 -10.80
CA PRO A 196 39.73 -6.53 -9.83
C PRO A 196 38.57 -7.52 -9.66
N GLU A 197 38.86 -8.82 -9.62
CA GLU A 197 37.84 -9.86 -9.45
C GLU A 197 37.13 -9.73 -8.09
N PHE A 198 37.88 -9.33 -7.07
CA PHE A 198 37.38 -9.06 -5.73
C PHE A 198 38.12 -7.89 -5.07
N ILE A 199 37.47 -7.29 -4.07
CA ILE A 199 38.09 -6.39 -3.11
C ILE A 199 38.07 -7.06 -1.74
N LEU A 200 39.01 -6.72 -0.86
CA LEU A 200 39.01 -7.22 0.50
C LEU A 200 37.93 -6.52 1.34
N ASN A 201 37.23 -7.29 2.15
CA ASN A 201 36.25 -6.81 3.11
C ASN A 201 36.97 -6.08 4.24
N LEU A 202 36.77 -4.78 4.31
CA LEU A 202 37.39 -3.89 5.29
C LEU A 202 36.91 -4.11 6.74
N TYR A 203 35.91 -4.96 6.97
CA TYR A 203 35.32 -5.25 8.28
C TYR A 203 35.54 -6.68 8.75
N SER A 204 36.12 -7.55 7.92
CA SER A 204 36.46 -8.91 8.32
C SER A 204 37.90 -8.94 8.82
N ALA A 205 38.13 -9.55 9.98
CA ALA A 205 39.48 -9.83 10.47
C ALA A 205 40.17 -10.92 9.63
N ASP A 206 39.37 -11.73 8.93
CA ASP A 206 39.82 -12.93 8.20
C ASP A 206 40.01 -12.68 6.70
N GLU A 207 40.17 -11.41 6.28
CA GLU A 207 40.39 -11.01 4.89
C GLU A 207 39.33 -11.50 3.89
N ASP A 208 38.06 -11.57 4.32
CA ASP A 208 36.96 -12.01 3.44
C ASP A 208 36.92 -11.23 2.13
N ARG A 209 36.58 -11.92 1.03
CA ARG A 209 36.56 -11.32 -0.31
C ARG A 209 35.16 -10.85 -0.68
N ILE A 210 35.06 -9.61 -1.12
CA ILE A 210 33.87 -9.04 -1.75
C ILE A 210 34.06 -9.15 -3.26
N TYR A 211 33.34 -10.09 -3.87
CA TYR A 211 33.36 -10.26 -5.31
C TYR A 211 32.56 -9.15 -5.99
N THR A 212 33.17 -8.59 -7.01
CA THR A 212 32.51 -7.56 -7.81
C THR A 212 31.94 -8.21 -9.06
N MET A 213 30.68 -7.91 -9.35
CA MET A 213 29.99 -8.45 -10.51
C MET A 213 29.50 -7.31 -11.39
N TYR A 214 29.60 -7.51 -12.69
CA TYR A 214 28.93 -6.64 -13.64
C TYR A 214 27.44 -6.95 -13.67
N ASP A 215 26.64 -5.92 -13.96
CA ASP A 215 25.27 -6.12 -14.38
C ASP A 215 25.26 -6.84 -15.75
N THR A 216 24.97 -8.14 -15.71
CA THR A 216 24.96 -9.03 -16.86
C THR A 216 23.95 -8.57 -17.92
N VAL A 217 22.85 -7.95 -17.51
CA VAL A 217 21.83 -7.41 -18.41
C VAL A 217 22.39 -6.26 -19.23
N HIS A 218 23.23 -5.42 -18.62
CA HIS A 218 23.90 -4.33 -19.33
C HIS A 218 25.02 -4.82 -20.26
N ILE A 219 25.81 -5.82 -19.85
CA ILE A 219 26.80 -6.45 -20.75
C ILE A 219 26.10 -6.98 -21.99
N PHE A 220 25.06 -7.77 -21.78
CA PHE A 220 24.32 -8.43 -22.86
C PHE A 220 23.70 -7.42 -23.83
N LYS A 221 23.09 -6.36 -23.29
CA LYS A 221 22.58 -5.22 -24.06
C LYS A 221 23.67 -4.54 -24.90
N ASN A 222 24.84 -4.32 -24.31
CA ASN A 222 25.98 -3.68 -24.99
C ASN A 222 26.52 -4.55 -26.12
N MET A 223 26.62 -5.87 -25.93
CA MET A 223 27.00 -6.80 -27.00
C MET A 223 26.04 -6.72 -28.19
N TYR A 224 24.73 -6.74 -27.91
CA TYR A 224 23.71 -6.64 -28.95
C TYR A 224 23.78 -5.32 -29.72
N TYR A 225 23.85 -4.18 -29.03
CA TYR A 225 23.94 -2.88 -29.70
C TYR A 225 25.28 -2.65 -30.38
N GLY A 226 26.36 -3.25 -29.87
CA GLY A 226 27.64 -3.32 -30.57
C GLY A 226 27.49 -4.03 -31.92
N LEU A 227 26.87 -5.22 -31.93
CA LEU A 227 26.56 -5.95 -33.17
C LEU A 227 25.64 -5.15 -34.10
N LEU A 228 24.62 -4.46 -33.56
CA LEU A 228 23.72 -3.63 -34.36
C LEU A 228 24.45 -2.44 -35.02
N LYS A 229 25.37 -1.80 -34.29
CA LYS A 229 26.14 -0.63 -34.75
C LYS A 229 27.19 -1.03 -35.78
N HIS A 230 28.01 -2.03 -35.47
CA HIS A 230 29.16 -2.44 -36.28
C HIS A 230 28.82 -3.51 -37.33
N LYS A 231 27.59 -4.04 -37.33
CA LYS A 231 27.06 -5.09 -38.22
C LYS A 231 27.80 -6.43 -38.17
N THR A 232 28.93 -6.49 -37.48
CA THR A 232 29.73 -7.68 -37.27
C THR A 232 30.23 -7.69 -35.83
N LEU A 233 30.35 -8.88 -35.26
CA LEU A 233 30.92 -9.11 -33.94
C LEU A 233 31.89 -10.29 -34.05
N THR A 234 33.11 -10.09 -33.61
CA THR A 234 34.13 -11.13 -33.57
C THR A 234 34.34 -11.53 -32.12
N VAL A 235 33.97 -12.77 -31.79
CA VAL A 235 34.11 -13.32 -30.45
C VAL A 235 35.41 -14.13 -30.41
N PRO A 236 36.34 -13.83 -29.47
CA PRO A 236 37.56 -14.61 -29.32
C PRO A 236 37.24 -16.07 -28.99
N PRO A 237 38.13 -17.02 -29.33
CA PRO A 237 37.92 -18.42 -29.00
C PRO A 237 37.78 -18.60 -27.48
N PHE A 238 36.84 -19.43 -27.07
CA PHE A 238 36.70 -19.83 -25.68
C PHE A 238 37.87 -20.75 -25.32
N THR A 239 38.64 -20.38 -24.30
CA THR A 239 39.84 -21.11 -23.86
C THR A 239 39.57 -22.55 -23.41
N SER A 240 38.32 -22.87 -23.10
CA SER A 240 37.85 -24.19 -22.68
C SER A 240 37.18 -25.02 -23.79
N SER A 241 37.14 -24.53 -25.03
CA SER A 241 36.53 -25.24 -26.16
C SER A 241 37.53 -26.19 -26.84
N GLU A 242 37.10 -27.43 -27.12
CA GLU A 242 37.89 -28.43 -27.85
C GLU A 242 38.29 -27.96 -29.26
N ASN A 243 37.51 -27.04 -29.85
CA ASN A 243 37.81 -26.38 -31.11
C ASN A 243 37.85 -24.85 -30.91
N PRO A 244 39.03 -24.25 -30.67
CA PRO A 244 39.17 -22.81 -30.46
C PRO A 244 39.12 -22.07 -31.81
N SER A 245 37.96 -22.05 -32.45
CA SER A 245 37.71 -21.21 -33.62
C SER A 245 37.17 -19.85 -33.18
N GLN A 246 37.70 -18.78 -33.79
CA GLN A 246 37.14 -17.43 -33.63
C GLN A 246 35.72 -17.39 -34.23
N LEU A 247 34.73 -17.01 -33.43
CA LEU A 247 33.34 -16.93 -33.91
C LEU A 247 33.09 -15.54 -34.52
N LYS A 248 32.79 -15.50 -35.82
CA LYS A 248 32.41 -14.28 -36.52
C LYS A 248 30.90 -14.25 -36.73
N VAL A 249 30.23 -13.33 -36.05
CA VAL A 249 28.78 -13.12 -36.14
C VAL A 249 28.49 -11.94 -37.06
N ASN A 250 27.54 -12.11 -37.99
CA ASN A 250 27.11 -11.06 -38.90
C ASN A 250 25.63 -10.74 -38.67
N PHE A 251 25.32 -9.45 -38.46
CA PHE A 251 23.95 -8.98 -38.22
C PHE A 251 23.03 -9.23 -39.42
N SER A 252 23.58 -9.33 -40.64
CA SER A 252 22.81 -9.64 -41.85
C SER A 252 22.08 -10.98 -41.77
N HIS A 253 22.54 -11.94 -40.96
CA HIS A 253 21.84 -13.21 -40.77
C HIS A 253 20.46 -13.02 -40.12
N LEU A 254 20.33 -12.07 -39.19
CA LEU A 254 19.04 -11.73 -38.58
C LEU A 254 18.12 -11.04 -39.59
N THR A 255 18.67 -10.13 -40.41
CA THR A 255 17.89 -9.46 -41.47
C THR A 255 17.40 -10.47 -42.53
N LYS A 256 18.26 -11.41 -42.93
CA LYS A 256 17.90 -12.48 -43.88
C LYS A 256 16.79 -13.36 -43.30
N LEU A 257 16.94 -13.82 -42.05
CA LEU A 257 15.93 -14.61 -41.37
C LEU A 257 14.58 -13.91 -41.31
N TYR A 258 14.56 -12.64 -40.89
CA TYR A 258 13.34 -11.85 -40.83
C TYR A 258 12.66 -11.73 -42.20
N ASN A 259 13.44 -11.57 -43.27
CA ASN A 259 12.91 -11.48 -44.62
C ASN A 259 12.38 -12.84 -45.15
N MET A 260 13.03 -13.96 -44.80
CA MET A 260 12.57 -15.30 -45.17
C MET A 260 11.21 -15.63 -44.54
N GLU A 261 11.00 -15.25 -43.28
CA GLU A 261 9.72 -15.46 -42.59
C GLU A 261 8.68 -14.35 -42.86
N ARG A 262 9.01 -13.34 -43.66
CA ARG A 262 8.12 -12.21 -43.92
C ARG A 262 6.92 -12.67 -44.74
N GLY A 263 5.71 -12.41 -44.24
CA GLY A 263 4.46 -12.82 -44.90
C GLY A 263 3.99 -14.24 -44.58
N HIS A 264 4.80 -15.05 -43.89
CA HIS A 264 4.39 -16.38 -43.46
C HIS A 264 3.48 -16.31 -42.22
N PRO A 265 2.36 -17.05 -42.17
CA PRO A 265 1.45 -17.07 -41.02
C PRO A 265 2.06 -17.77 -39.80
N GLY A 266 2.93 -18.77 -40.02
CA GLY A 266 3.71 -19.44 -38.98
C GLY A 266 5.16 -18.96 -39.00
N LYS A 267 5.59 -18.22 -37.97
CA LYS A 267 6.97 -17.75 -37.82
C LYS A 267 7.68 -18.55 -36.73
N LEU A 268 8.85 -19.12 -37.04
CA LEU A 268 9.69 -19.76 -36.03
C LEU A 268 10.36 -18.67 -35.17
N ALA A 269 10.83 -17.58 -35.77
CA ALA A 269 11.40 -16.44 -35.05
C ALA A 269 10.36 -15.35 -34.72
N PHE A 270 9.23 -15.74 -34.09
CA PHE A 270 8.10 -14.82 -33.82
C PHE A 270 8.46 -13.57 -32.97
N LYS A 271 9.52 -13.62 -32.15
CA LYS A 271 10.02 -12.47 -31.36
C LYS A 271 10.93 -11.54 -32.16
N LEU A 272 11.43 -11.97 -33.33
CA LEU A 272 12.24 -11.15 -34.21
C LEU A 272 11.33 -10.19 -34.99
N THR A 273 11.16 -9.00 -34.45
CA THR A 273 10.33 -7.94 -35.03
C THR A 273 11.18 -6.86 -35.70
N ASP A 274 10.57 -5.98 -36.50
CA ASP A 274 11.26 -4.84 -37.11
C ASP A 274 11.93 -3.93 -36.04
N LYS A 275 11.31 -3.82 -34.86
CA LYS A 275 11.87 -3.09 -33.70
C LYS A 275 13.18 -3.68 -33.18
N VAL A 276 13.36 -4.99 -33.30
CA VAL A 276 14.62 -5.63 -32.96
C VAL A 276 15.68 -5.21 -33.97
N LEU A 277 15.36 -5.24 -35.27
CA LEU A 277 16.31 -4.93 -36.34
C LEU A 277 16.66 -3.44 -36.45
N LYS A 278 15.70 -2.56 -36.17
CA LYS A 278 15.80 -1.10 -36.34
C LYS A 278 15.18 -0.36 -35.13
N PRO A 279 15.75 -0.50 -33.92
CA PRO A 279 15.22 0.14 -32.72
C PRO A 279 15.43 1.67 -32.75
N SER A 280 14.39 2.40 -32.35
CA SER A 280 14.47 3.84 -32.06
C SER A 280 15.33 4.12 -30.82
N ALA A 281 15.73 5.37 -30.61
CA ALA A 281 16.56 5.76 -29.47
C ALA A 281 15.91 5.43 -28.11
N LEU A 282 14.59 5.63 -27.98
CA LEU A 282 13.84 5.30 -26.76
C LEU A 282 13.76 3.79 -26.53
N GLU A 283 13.55 3.03 -27.61
CA GLU A 283 13.46 1.57 -27.53
C GLU A 283 14.80 0.92 -27.17
N ARG A 284 15.94 1.58 -27.41
CA ARG A 284 17.26 1.05 -27.04
C ARG A 284 17.46 0.90 -25.53
N VAL A 285 16.66 1.59 -24.72
CA VAL A 285 16.66 1.43 -23.26
C VAL A 285 16.07 0.07 -22.86
N ASN A 286 15.22 -0.52 -23.70
CA ASN A 286 14.57 -1.79 -23.43
C ASN A 286 15.50 -2.98 -23.72
N VAL A 287 15.85 -3.71 -22.67
CA VAL A 287 16.66 -4.95 -22.71
C VAL A 287 15.96 -6.06 -23.50
N GLY A 288 14.63 -6.06 -23.52
CA GLY A 288 13.82 -7.09 -24.18
C GLY A 288 14.10 -7.23 -25.67
N LEU A 289 14.59 -6.18 -26.34
CA LEU A 289 14.97 -6.26 -27.76
C LEU A 289 16.21 -7.10 -27.98
N ALA A 290 17.25 -6.92 -27.15
CA ALA A 290 18.44 -7.75 -27.18
C ALA A 290 18.10 -9.22 -26.87
N ALA A 291 17.22 -9.44 -25.88
CA ALA A 291 16.76 -10.77 -25.51
C ALA A 291 15.97 -11.44 -26.66
N SER A 292 15.18 -10.66 -27.39
CA SER A 292 14.41 -11.17 -28.54
C SER A 292 15.31 -11.57 -29.72
N ALA A 293 16.40 -10.83 -29.97
CA ALA A 293 17.36 -11.14 -31.03
C ALA A 293 18.11 -12.46 -30.81
N THR A 294 18.35 -12.83 -29.55
CA THR A 294 19.08 -14.05 -29.16
C THR A 294 18.17 -15.12 -28.55
N HIS A 295 16.86 -14.91 -28.65
CA HIS A 295 15.87 -15.82 -28.09
C HIS A 295 16.01 -17.21 -28.71
N GLU A 296 15.71 -18.25 -27.93
CA GLU A 296 15.83 -19.65 -28.38
C GLU A 296 15.09 -19.91 -29.70
N SER A 297 13.93 -19.30 -29.88
CA SER A 297 13.15 -19.39 -31.13
C SER A 297 13.91 -18.83 -32.35
N THR A 298 14.60 -17.69 -32.18
CA THR A 298 15.43 -17.08 -33.21
C THR A 298 16.63 -17.95 -33.52
N CYS A 299 17.27 -18.52 -32.49
CA CYS A 299 18.39 -19.46 -32.66
C CYS A 299 17.97 -20.74 -33.39
N LYS A 300 16.81 -21.32 -33.06
CA LYS A 300 16.26 -22.49 -33.75
C LYS A 300 15.93 -22.18 -35.21
N ALA A 301 15.31 -21.03 -35.48
CA ALA A 301 15.00 -20.60 -36.84
C ALA A 301 16.28 -20.42 -37.67
N LEU A 302 17.32 -19.77 -37.12
CA LEU A 302 18.62 -19.64 -37.79
C LEU A 302 19.22 -21.00 -38.16
N ARG A 303 19.18 -22.00 -37.27
CA ARG A 303 19.66 -23.36 -37.54
C ARG A 303 18.82 -24.08 -38.59
N HIS A 304 17.50 -23.94 -38.52
CA HIS A 304 16.57 -24.56 -39.46
C HIS A 304 16.81 -24.07 -40.90
N PHE A 305 16.87 -22.75 -41.10
CA PHE A 305 17.12 -22.18 -42.43
C PHE A 305 18.57 -22.35 -42.90
N ALA A 306 19.54 -22.48 -41.98
CA ALA A 306 20.92 -22.80 -42.35
C ALA A 306 21.08 -24.25 -42.87
N ALA A 307 20.26 -25.19 -42.41
CA ALA A 307 20.29 -26.57 -42.89
C ALA A 307 19.59 -26.76 -44.25
N GLN A 308 18.83 -25.76 -44.71
CA GLN A 308 18.11 -25.77 -45.98
C GLN A 308 18.83 -24.98 -47.09
N ALA A 309 19.90 -24.27 -46.75
CA ALA A 309 20.72 -23.45 -47.66
C ALA A 309 21.97 -24.20 -48.09
#